data_AF-A0A2T1CT20-F1
#
_entry.id   AF-A0A2T1CT20-F1
#
_cell.length_a   1.000
_cell.length_b   1.000
_cell.length_c   1.000
_cell.angle_alpha   90.00
_cell.angle_beta   90.00
_cell.angle_gamma   90.00
#
_symmetry.space_group_name_H-M   'P 1'
#
loop_
_entity.id
_entity.type
_entity.pdbx_description
1 polymer ?
#
loop_
_entity_poly.entity_id
_entity_poly.type
_entity_poly.pdbx_seq_one_letter_code
_entity_poly.pdbx_strand_id
1 'polypeptide(L)'
;MPSGIVHDRITIKLLPWVGGITYCLTNRSAELTLILACGYLFSGMMFGPDLDIHSLQYKRWGIIRGIWLPYRRCLRHRSLFSHGLIIGTCVRLLYLFCIISVISTLGVAIAQLCFGFAWNWQDFVRNQLHLLINKYPHETAAFLIGLEIGAMSHSISDWLNSYRRQRLKTRLSKVKTKSSNMRQARIYQKKK
;
A
#
# COMPACT_ATOMS: atom_id res chain seq x y z
N MET A 1 -14.19 -3.34 -8.78
CA MET A 1 -13.36 -3.07 -7.59
C MET A 1 -14.20 -2.27 -6.61
N PRO A 2 -14.08 -2.49 -5.29
CA PRO A 2 -14.64 -1.57 -4.31
C PRO A 2 -14.12 -0.15 -4.61
N SER A 3 -14.89 0.88 -4.29
CA SER A 3 -14.40 2.25 -4.46
C SER A 3 -13.19 2.48 -3.55
N GLY A 4 -12.20 3.27 -3.99
CA GLY A 4 -11.00 3.58 -3.18
C GLY A 4 -11.33 4.06 -1.76
N ILE A 5 -12.49 4.71 -1.60
CA ILE A 5 -13.08 5.15 -0.33
C ILE A 5 -13.30 3.98 0.66
N VAL A 6 -13.70 2.79 0.18
CA VAL A 6 -13.90 1.61 1.04
C VAL A 6 -12.57 1.12 1.59
N HIS A 7 -11.53 1.14 0.76
CA HIS A 7 -10.20 0.73 1.19
C HIS A 7 -9.63 1.69 2.24
N ASP A 8 -9.83 3.00 2.05
CA ASP A 8 -9.38 4.00 3.04
C ASP A 8 -10.05 3.83 4.40
N ARG A 9 -11.36 3.55 4.41
CA ARG A 9 -12.10 3.28 5.65
C ARG A 9 -11.55 2.02 6.35
N ILE A 10 -11.15 1.01 5.59
CA ILE A 10 -10.54 -0.20 6.14
C ILE A 10 -9.17 0.13 6.73
N THR A 11 -8.33 0.88 5.99
CA THR A 11 -7.01 1.30 6.46
C THR A 11 -7.11 2.06 7.79
N ILE A 12 -8.04 3.03 7.89
CA ILE A 12 -8.27 3.83 9.11
C ILE A 12 -8.83 2.96 10.25
N LYS A 13 -9.77 2.05 9.97
CA LYS A 13 -10.32 1.15 11.02
C LYS A 13 -9.30 0.15 11.55
N LEU A 14 -8.36 -0.28 10.71
CA LEU A 14 -7.28 -1.19 11.10
C LEU A 14 -6.14 -0.46 11.83
N LEU A 15 -6.01 0.85 11.68
CA LEU A 15 -4.98 1.66 12.34
C LEU A 15 -4.85 1.41 13.86
N PRO A 16 -5.92 1.46 14.70
CA PRO A 16 -5.78 1.22 16.13
C PRO A 16 -5.34 -0.21 16.46
N TRP A 17 -5.69 -1.18 15.63
CA TRP A 17 -5.25 -2.57 15.80
C TRP A 17 -3.78 -2.72 15.46
N VAL A 18 -3.34 -2.15 14.34
CA VAL A 18 -1.94 -2.15 13.92
C VAL A 18 -1.10 -1.43 14.98
N GLY A 19 -1.50 -0.22 15.38
CA GLY A 19 -0.81 0.55 16.43
C GLY A 19 -0.77 -0.18 17.78
N GLY A 20 -1.88 -0.78 18.22
CA GLY A 20 -1.93 -1.53 19.48
C GLY A 20 -1.06 -2.78 19.48
N ILE A 21 -1.07 -3.55 18.38
CA ILE A 21 -0.22 -4.74 18.23
C ILE A 21 1.25 -4.33 18.22
N THR A 22 1.62 -3.32 17.42
CA THR A 22 2.99 -2.81 17.38
C THR A 22 3.44 -2.31 18.74
N TYR A 23 2.63 -1.53 19.44
CA TYR A 23 2.96 -1.03 20.78
C TYR A 23 3.25 -2.15 21.78
N CYS A 24 2.46 -3.23 21.73
CA CYS A 24 2.70 -4.41 22.57
C CYS A 24 3.98 -5.16 22.17
N LEU A 25 4.23 -5.33 20.87
CA LEU A 25 5.40 -6.06 20.37
C LEU A 25 6.72 -5.29 20.56
N THR A 26 6.67 -3.97 20.54
CA THR A 26 7.87 -3.11 20.66
C THR A 26 8.10 -2.64 22.09
N ASN A 27 7.74 -3.48 23.06
CA ASN A 27 7.94 -3.21 24.49
C ASN A 27 7.44 -1.84 24.95
N ARG A 28 6.27 -1.42 24.44
CA ARG A 28 5.61 -0.13 24.75
C ARG A 28 6.38 1.13 24.29
N SER A 29 7.23 1.02 23.27
CA SER A 29 7.85 2.21 22.67
C SER A 29 6.84 2.99 21.82
N ALA A 30 6.51 4.22 22.25
CA ALA A 30 5.63 5.11 21.49
C ALA A 30 6.23 5.54 20.15
N GLU A 31 7.54 5.78 20.11
CA GLU A 31 8.27 6.25 18.93
C GLU A 31 8.15 5.28 17.75
N LEU A 32 8.52 4.01 17.94
CA LEU A 32 8.48 2.99 16.88
C LEU A 32 7.05 2.70 16.43
N THR A 33 6.09 2.77 17.36
CA THR A 33 4.66 2.64 17.03
C THR A 33 4.19 3.77 16.13
N LEU A 34 4.60 5.00 16.42
CA LEU A 34 4.26 6.17 15.62
C LEU A 34 4.89 6.10 14.23
N ILE A 35 6.18 5.75 14.15
CA ILE A 35 6.90 5.60 12.88
C ILE A 35 6.22 4.54 11.99
N LEU A 36 5.88 3.39 12.57
CA LEU A 36 5.18 2.33 11.84
C LEU A 36 3.78 2.78 11.41
N ALA A 37 3.02 3.42 12.30
CA ALA A 37 1.68 3.93 11.99
C ALA A 37 1.71 4.98 10.87
N CYS A 38 2.71 5.86 10.87
CA CYS A 38 2.94 6.84 9.80
C CYS A 38 3.25 6.15 8.47
N GLY A 39 4.17 5.17 8.45
CA GLY A 39 4.46 4.37 7.26
C GLY A 39 3.22 3.63 6.75
N TYR A 40 2.47 3.03 7.65
CA TYR A 40 1.22 2.33 7.34
C TYR A 40 0.15 3.23 6.72
N LEU A 41 -0.08 4.41 7.30
CA LEU A 41 -1.04 5.36 6.75
C LEU A 41 -0.58 5.94 5.42
N PHE A 42 0.69 6.28 5.30
CA PHE A 42 1.25 6.83 4.07
C PHE A 42 1.12 5.82 2.92
N SER A 43 1.54 4.58 3.14
CA SER A 43 1.39 3.50 2.16
C SER A 43 -0.06 3.13 1.89
N GLY A 44 -0.86 3.01 2.95
CA GLY A 44 -2.27 2.64 2.84
C GLY A 44 -3.15 3.72 2.21
N MET A 45 -2.75 4.99 2.13
CA MET A 45 -3.59 6.05 1.56
C MET A 45 -3.02 6.71 0.32
N MET A 46 -1.71 6.89 0.26
CA MET A 46 -1.04 7.66 -0.79
C MET A 46 -0.13 6.80 -1.67
N PHE A 47 0.37 5.68 -1.14
CA PHE A 47 1.40 4.88 -1.78
C PHE A 47 0.97 3.40 -1.81
N GLY A 48 -0.21 3.15 -2.39
CA GLY A 48 -0.76 1.81 -2.61
C GLY A 48 -0.56 1.30 -4.05
N PRO A 49 -0.86 0.02 -4.32
CA PRO A 49 -0.57 -0.63 -5.59
C PRO A 49 -1.32 0.00 -6.79
N ASP A 50 -2.43 0.70 -6.51
CA ASP A 50 -3.31 1.30 -7.51
C ASP A 50 -2.78 2.63 -8.08
N LEU A 51 -1.50 2.97 -7.86
CA LEU A 51 -0.87 4.14 -8.47
C LEU A 51 -0.63 4.01 -9.98
N ASP A 52 -0.73 2.79 -10.51
CA ASP A 52 -0.64 2.48 -11.94
C ASP A 52 -1.92 2.84 -12.73
N ILE A 53 -3.03 3.10 -12.04
CA ILE A 53 -4.33 3.46 -12.64
C ILE A 53 -4.85 4.82 -12.13
N HIS A 54 -5.93 5.33 -12.75
CA HIS A 54 -6.62 6.55 -12.30
C HIS A 54 -7.42 6.31 -10.99
N SER A 55 -6.73 5.91 -9.93
CA SER A 55 -7.29 5.64 -8.61
C SER A 55 -7.40 6.90 -7.76
N LEU A 56 -8.06 6.77 -6.60
CA LEU A 56 -8.11 7.82 -5.60
C LEU A 56 -6.71 8.13 -5.04
N GLN A 57 -5.84 7.12 -4.93
CA GLN A 57 -4.46 7.28 -4.48
C GLN A 57 -3.68 8.19 -5.44
N TYR A 58 -3.76 7.93 -6.76
CA TYR A 58 -3.17 8.80 -7.77
C TYR A 58 -3.70 10.25 -7.69
N LYS A 59 -4.99 10.44 -7.41
CA LYS A 59 -5.58 11.78 -7.24
C LYS A 59 -5.10 12.51 -5.99
N ARG A 60 -4.76 11.80 -4.90
CA ARG A 60 -4.27 12.40 -3.64
C ARG A 60 -2.91 13.08 -3.75
N TRP A 61 -2.11 12.69 -4.73
CA TRP A 61 -0.87 13.40 -5.06
C TRP A 61 -1.14 14.81 -5.59
N GLY A 62 -2.37 15.16 -5.96
CA GLY A 62 -2.72 16.55 -6.32
C GLY A 62 -1.90 17.04 -7.51
N ILE A 63 -1.09 18.08 -7.31
CA ILE A 63 -0.26 18.70 -8.35
C ILE A 63 0.95 17.81 -8.70
N ILE A 64 1.55 17.15 -7.71
CA ILE A 64 2.73 16.28 -7.88
C ILE A 64 2.38 14.91 -8.48
N ARG A 65 1.12 14.66 -8.83
CA ARG A 65 0.69 13.43 -9.52
C ARG A 65 1.39 13.23 -10.88
N GLY A 66 1.86 14.30 -11.52
CA GLY A 66 2.57 14.24 -12.81
C GLY A 66 3.83 13.39 -12.75
N ILE A 67 4.46 13.32 -11.57
CA ILE A 67 5.63 12.47 -11.30
C ILE A 67 5.31 11.01 -11.55
N TRP A 68 4.05 10.57 -11.40
CA TRP A 68 3.66 9.17 -11.56
C TRP A 68 3.23 8.80 -12.99
N LEU A 69 3.19 9.76 -13.91
CA LEU A 69 2.82 9.51 -15.30
C LEU A 69 3.79 8.56 -16.03
N PRO A 70 5.14 8.69 -15.89
CA PRO A 70 6.08 7.76 -16.49
C PRO A 70 5.94 6.36 -15.88
N TYR A 71 5.82 6.28 -14.56
CA TYR A 71 5.60 5.03 -13.83
C TYR A 71 4.40 4.25 -14.40
N ARG A 72 3.27 4.93 -14.59
CA ARG A 72 2.06 4.35 -15.18
C ARG A 72 2.23 3.92 -16.64
N ARG A 73 3.00 4.66 -17.46
CA ARG A 73 3.21 4.31 -18.87
C ARG A 73 4.11 3.09 -19.03
N CYS A 74 5.11 2.95 -18.17
CA CYS A 74 6.09 1.86 -18.25
C CYS A 74 5.58 0.55 -17.64
N LEU A 75 4.71 0.61 -16.62
CA LEU A 75 4.28 -0.58 -15.90
C LEU A 75 2.89 -1.04 -16.35
N ARG A 76 2.82 -2.32 -16.75
CA ARG A 76 1.57 -2.97 -17.13
C ARG A 76 0.75 -3.24 -15.87
N HIS A 77 -0.48 -2.74 -15.84
CA HIS A 77 -1.42 -2.95 -14.74
C HIS A 77 -1.54 -4.45 -14.43
N ARG A 78 -1.42 -4.80 -13.14
CA ARG A 78 -1.45 -6.19 -12.61
C ARG A 78 -0.20 -7.06 -12.84
N SER A 79 0.92 -6.49 -13.28
CA SER A 79 2.21 -7.21 -13.30
C SER A 79 2.72 -7.52 -11.88
N LEU A 80 3.57 -8.53 -11.74
CA LEU A 80 4.26 -8.82 -10.47
C LEU A 80 5.07 -7.61 -9.95
N PHE A 81 5.48 -6.70 -10.83
CA PHE A 81 6.20 -5.49 -10.46
C PHE A 81 5.31 -4.38 -9.90
N SER A 82 4.02 -4.35 -10.25
CA SER A 82 3.07 -3.36 -9.74
C SER A 82 2.25 -3.90 -8.57
N HIS A 83 1.98 -5.20 -8.57
CA HIS A 83 1.07 -5.85 -7.62
C HIS A 83 1.71 -6.96 -6.79
N GLY A 84 2.99 -7.28 -7.03
CA GLY A 84 3.74 -8.22 -6.20
C GLY A 84 3.93 -7.67 -4.79
N LEU A 85 3.72 -8.54 -3.80
CA LEU A 85 4.03 -8.27 -2.40
C LEU A 85 5.53 -7.96 -2.29
N ILE A 86 5.90 -6.90 -1.56
CA ILE A 86 7.27 -6.40 -1.36
C ILE A 86 7.91 -5.83 -2.63
N ILE A 87 7.81 -6.51 -3.78
CA ILE A 87 8.40 -6.06 -5.04
C ILE A 87 7.74 -4.76 -5.50
N GLY A 88 6.40 -4.65 -5.41
CA GLY A 88 5.69 -3.45 -5.86
C GLY A 88 5.96 -2.23 -4.99
N THR A 89 6.07 -2.39 -3.67
CA THR A 89 6.51 -1.34 -2.72
C THR A 89 7.95 -0.94 -2.99
N CYS A 90 8.89 -1.88 -3.14
CA CYS A 90 10.29 -1.59 -3.47
C CYS A 90 10.44 -0.82 -4.79
N VAL A 91 9.74 -1.23 -5.86
CA VAL A 91 9.81 -0.55 -7.17
C VAL A 91 9.32 0.89 -7.06
N ARG A 92 8.21 1.14 -6.34
CA ARG A 92 7.70 2.50 -6.13
C ARG A 92 8.63 3.34 -5.26
N LEU A 93 9.27 2.73 -4.25
CA LEU A 93 10.22 3.42 -3.38
C LEU A 93 11.46 3.82 -4.17
N LEU A 94 12.00 2.90 -4.97
CA LEU A 94 13.13 3.16 -5.86
C LEU A 94 12.78 4.24 -6.90
N TYR A 95 11.57 4.22 -7.45
CA TYR A 95 11.09 5.22 -8.39
C TYR A 95 11.06 6.63 -7.78
N LEU A 96 10.40 6.78 -6.61
CA LEU A 96 10.40 8.06 -5.89
C LEU A 96 11.80 8.50 -5.49
N PHE A 97 12.61 7.56 -5.00
CA PHE A 97 13.98 7.84 -4.59
C PHE A 97 14.81 8.38 -5.75
N CYS A 98 14.69 7.80 -6.94
CA CYS A 98 15.39 8.26 -8.14
C CYS A 98 14.97 9.69 -8.52
N ILE A 99 13.67 9.99 -8.54
CA ILE A 99 13.17 11.33 -8.87
C ILE A 99 13.62 12.36 -7.84
N ILE A 100 13.48 12.05 -6.54
CA ILE A 100 13.90 12.95 -5.46
C ILE A 100 15.41 13.15 -5.52
N SER A 101 16.20 12.11 -5.79
CA SER A 101 17.65 12.22 -5.93
C SER A 101 18.04 13.17 -7.07
N VAL A 102 17.40 13.04 -8.25
CA VAL A 102 17.66 13.93 -9.38
C VAL A 102 17.26 15.38 -9.06
N ILE A 103 16.08 15.61 -8.50
CA ILE A 103 15.62 16.97 -8.16
C ILE A 103 16.52 17.59 -7.09
N SER A 104 16.86 16.84 -6.04
CA SER A 104 17.70 17.32 -4.94
C SER A 104 19.13 17.60 -5.41
N THR A 105 19.72 16.75 -6.24
CA THR A 105 21.07 16.98 -6.78
C THR A 105 21.11 18.22 -7.67
N LEU A 106 20.11 18.43 -8.53
CA LEU A 106 19.98 19.65 -9.31
C LEU A 106 19.79 20.89 -8.42
N GLY A 107 18.95 20.81 -7.39
CA GLY A 107 18.73 21.89 -6.44
C GLY A 107 19.99 22.27 -5.66
N VAL A 108 20.74 21.28 -5.19
CA VAL A 108 22.04 21.49 -4.52
C VAL A 108 23.06 22.08 -5.48
N ALA A 109 23.12 21.61 -6.74
CA ALA A 109 24.03 22.17 -7.74
C ALA A 109 23.74 23.65 -8.00
N ILE A 110 22.47 24.04 -8.13
CA ILE A 110 22.07 25.45 -8.28
C ILE A 110 22.44 26.26 -7.03
N ALA A 111 22.15 25.73 -5.84
CA ALA A 111 22.49 26.40 -4.59
C ALA A 111 24.01 26.58 -4.43
N GLN A 112 24.80 25.60 -4.85
CA GLN A 112 26.26 25.68 -4.86
C GLN A 112 26.75 26.78 -5.82
N LEU A 113 26.11 26.94 -6.99
CA LEU A 113 26.41 28.05 -7.90
C LEU A 113 26.05 29.43 -7.32
N CYS A 114 24.95 29.54 -6.58
CA CYS A 114 24.49 30.82 -6.02
C CYS A 114 25.21 31.22 -4.73
N PHE A 115 25.51 30.26 -3.85
CA PHE A 115 25.99 30.53 -2.49
C PHE A 115 27.44 30.06 -2.23
N GLY A 116 28.04 29.29 -3.15
CA GLY A 116 29.46 28.95 -3.10
C GLY A 116 29.89 28.04 -1.94
N PHE A 117 29.01 27.19 -1.40
CA PHE A 117 29.37 26.24 -0.35
C PHE A 117 29.93 24.93 -0.93
N ALA A 118 30.83 24.27 -0.18
CA ALA A 118 31.34 22.95 -0.53
C ALA A 118 30.33 21.87 -0.13
N TRP A 119 29.86 21.08 -1.10
CA TRP A 119 28.98 19.94 -0.87
C TRP A 119 29.55 18.68 -1.51
N ASN A 120 29.61 17.59 -0.75
CA ASN A 120 29.97 16.28 -1.25
C ASN A 120 28.77 15.32 -1.13
N TRP A 121 28.27 14.87 -2.27
CA TRP A 121 27.15 13.92 -2.31
C TRP A 121 27.52 12.56 -1.73
N GLN A 122 28.79 12.14 -1.84
CA GLN A 122 29.25 10.84 -1.35
C GLN A 122 29.21 10.80 0.18
N ASP A 123 29.75 11.85 0.82
CA ASP A 123 29.76 11.97 2.28
C ASP A 123 28.33 12.07 2.82
N PHE A 124 27.46 12.83 2.14
CA PHE A 124 26.04 12.90 2.48
C PHE A 124 25.40 11.50 2.43
N VAL A 125 25.50 10.79 1.31
CA VAL A 125 24.89 9.45 1.17
C VAL A 125 25.45 8.46 2.20
N ARG A 126 26.76 8.47 2.41
CA ARG A 126 27.41 7.59 3.39
C ARG A 126 26.94 7.86 4.81
N ASN A 127 26.84 9.13 5.19
CA ASN A 127 26.38 9.54 6.52
C ASN A 127 24.90 9.15 6.72
N GLN A 128 24.05 9.40 5.72
CA GLN A 128 22.64 9.01 5.82
C GLN A 128 22.45 7.49 5.89
N LEU A 129 23.20 6.72 5.09
CA LEU A 129 23.18 5.26 5.18
C LEU A 129 23.68 4.75 6.53
N HIS A 130 24.74 5.35 7.07
CA HIS A 130 25.26 5.02 8.40
C HIS A 130 24.21 5.28 9.48
N LEU A 131 23.48 6.39 9.40
CA LEU A 131 22.39 6.69 10.34
C LEU A 131 21.25 5.67 10.24
N LEU A 132 20.82 5.33 9.03
CA LEU A 132 19.71 4.40 8.81
C LEU A 132 20.04 2.96 9.23
N ILE A 133 21.26 2.50 8.93
CA ILE A 133 21.66 1.11 9.13
C ILE A 133 22.23 0.87 10.54
N ASN A 134 23.10 1.76 11.01
CA ASN A 134 23.87 1.52 12.23
C ASN A 134 23.28 2.24 13.45
N LYS A 135 22.70 3.43 13.26
CA LYS A 135 22.19 4.23 14.38
C LYS A 135 20.72 3.99 14.67
N TYR A 136 19.89 3.86 13.62
CA TYR A 136 18.44 3.74 13.72
C TYR A 136 17.87 2.52 12.95
N PRO A 137 18.37 1.29 13.21
CA PRO A 137 17.91 0.10 12.50
C PRO A 137 16.46 -0.26 12.82
N HIS A 138 16.02 -0.04 14.06
CA HIS A 138 14.68 -0.42 14.51
C HIS A 138 13.61 0.51 13.95
N GLU A 139 13.88 1.80 13.89
CA GLU A 139 13.05 2.85 13.31
C GLU A 139 12.90 2.63 11.82
N THR A 140 14.01 2.35 11.13
CA THR A 140 14.02 2.06 9.70
C THR A 140 13.21 0.79 9.40
N ALA A 141 13.39 -0.27 10.18
CA ALA A 141 12.61 -1.50 10.03
C ALA A 141 11.13 -1.27 10.30
N ALA A 142 10.77 -0.54 11.37
CA ALA A 142 9.38 -0.22 11.71
C ALA A 142 8.70 0.58 10.58
N PHE A 143 9.40 1.54 9.99
CA PHE A 143 8.90 2.31 8.86
C PHE A 143 8.65 1.43 7.62
N LEU A 144 9.62 0.59 7.24
CA LEU A 144 9.50 -0.32 6.09
C LEU A 144 8.37 -1.34 6.30
N ILE A 145 8.26 -1.92 7.49
CA ILE A 145 7.16 -2.84 7.84
C ILE A 145 5.82 -2.10 7.77
N GLY A 146 5.75 -0.88 8.29
CA GLY A 146 4.56 -0.03 8.17
C GLY A 146 4.15 0.17 6.71
N LEU A 147 5.11 0.53 5.85
CA LEU A 147 4.86 0.70 4.42
C LEU A 147 4.32 -0.58 3.76
N GLU A 148 4.88 -1.75 4.07
CA GLU A 148 4.40 -3.02 3.52
C GLU A 148 2.97 -3.34 3.97
N ILE A 149 2.69 -3.27 5.28
CA ILE A 149 1.36 -3.56 5.82
C ILE A 149 0.31 -2.57 5.26
N GLY A 150 0.68 -1.30 5.09
CA GLY A 150 -0.19 -0.29 4.49
C GLY A 150 -0.53 -0.63 3.04
N ALA A 151 0.46 -1.04 2.24
CA ALA A 151 0.23 -1.45 0.85
C ALA A 151 -0.66 -2.70 0.77
N MET A 152 -0.46 -3.66 1.70
CA MET A 152 -1.23 -4.90 1.78
C MET A 152 -2.70 -4.69 2.14
N SER A 153 -3.04 -3.60 2.83
CA SER A 153 -4.42 -3.32 3.24
C SER A 153 -5.38 -3.22 2.05
N HIS A 154 -4.88 -2.78 0.89
CA HIS A 154 -5.64 -2.75 -0.36
C HIS A 154 -5.90 -4.16 -0.91
N SER A 155 -4.85 -4.97 -1.00
CA SER A 155 -4.90 -6.36 -1.49
C SER A 155 -5.78 -7.25 -0.60
N ILE A 156 -5.66 -7.10 0.72
CA ILE A 156 -6.44 -7.85 1.71
C ILE A 156 -7.93 -7.50 1.62
N SER A 157 -8.26 -6.22 1.42
CA SER A 157 -9.65 -5.79 1.20
C SER A 157 -10.27 -6.43 -0.05
N ASP A 158 -9.52 -6.50 -1.15
CA ASP A 158 -9.97 -7.14 -2.38
C ASP A 158 -10.14 -8.65 -2.22
N TRP A 159 -9.23 -9.30 -1.50
CA TRP A 159 -9.32 -10.72 -1.18
C TRP A 159 -10.53 -11.02 -0.28
N LEU A 160 -10.74 -10.24 0.79
CA LEU A 160 -11.88 -10.40 1.72
C LEU A 160 -13.22 -10.19 1.02
N ASN A 161 -13.34 -9.18 0.16
CA ASN A 161 -14.57 -8.93 -0.60
C ASN A 161 -14.83 -10.02 -1.64
N SER A 162 -13.78 -10.51 -2.30
CA SER A 162 -13.88 -11.62 -3.26
C SER A 162 -14.32 -12.91 -2.55
N TYR A 163 -13.69 -13.23 -1.41
CA TYR A 163 -14.04 -14.39 -0.60
C TYR A 163 -15.48 -14.32 -0.07
N ARG A 164 -15.91 -13.16 0.46
CA ARG A 164 -17.31 -12.95 0.90
C ARG A 164 -18.29 -13.10 -0.26
N ARG A 165 -18.02 -12.52 -1.43
CA ARG A 165 -18.88 -12.67 -2.63
C ARG A 165 -18.95 -14.13 -3.09
N GLN A 166 -17.86 -14.86 -3.05
CA GLN A 166 -17.81 -16.27 -3.44
C GLN A 166 -18.58 -17.14 -2.44
N ARG A 167 -18.50 -16.84 -1.14
CA ARG A 167 -19.28 -17.49 -0.08
C ARG A 167 -20.78 -17.18 -0.16
N LEU A 168 -21.14 -15.94 -0.52
CA LEU A 168 -22.53 -15.55 -0.79
C LEU A 168 -23.08 -16.21 -2.05
N LYS A 169 -22.31 -16.26 -3.14
CA LYS A 169 -22.71 -16.97 -4.38
C LYS A 169 -22.89 -18.46 -4.13
N THR A 170 -22.01 -19.11 -3.37
CA THR A 170 -22.14 -20.53 -3.02
C THR A 170 -23.31 -20.80 -2.06
N ARG A 171 -23.65 -19.89 -1.14
CA ARG A 171 -24.86 -20.00 -0.32
C ARG A 171 -26.13 -19.81 -1.16
N LEU A 172 -26.17 -18.79 -2.03
CA LEU A 172 -27.31 -18.52 -2.90
C LEU A 172 -27.54 -19.64 -3.91
N SER A 173 -26.47 -20.23 -4.48
CA SER A 173 -26.60 -21.39 -5.37
C SER A 173 -27.17 -22.60 -4.61
N LYS A 174 -26.67 -22.92 -3.41
CA LYS A 174 -27.20 -24.01 -2.57
C LYS A 174 -28.68 -23.82 -2.22
N VAL A 175 -29.12 -22.61 -1.92
CA VAL A 175 -30.55 -22.30 -1.65
C VAL A 175 -31.40 -22.50 -2.91
N LYS A 176 -30.91 -22.06 -4.07
CA LYS A 176 -31.62 -22.21 -5.36
C LYS A 176 -31.76 -23.68 -5.76
N THR A 177 -30.71 -24.49 -5.58
CA THR A 177 -30.76 -25.94 -5.82
C THR A 177 -31.72 -26.66 -4.87
N LYS A 178 -31.74 -26.29 -3.59
CA LYS A 178 -32.68 -26.87 -2.60
C LYS A 178 -34.14 -26.53 -2.91
N SER A 179 -34.41 -25.30 -3.34
CA SER A 179 -35.75 -24.86 -3.78
C SER A 179 -36.23 -25.59 -5.04
N SER A 180 -35.34 -25.78 -6.02
CA SER A 180 -35.59 -26.56 -7.24
C SER A 180 -36.00 -28.01 -6.94
N ASN A 181 -35.21 -28.69 -6.10
CA ASN A 181 -35.45 -30.10 -5.76
C ASN A 181 -36.78 -30.28 -4.98
N MET A 182 -37.10 -29.36 -4.07
CA MET A 182 -38.39 -29.34 -3.36
C MET A 182 -39.59 -29.14 -4.30
N ARG A 183 -39.42 -28.32 -5.36
CA ARG A 183 -40.48 -28.07 -6.34
C ARG A 183 -40.72 -29.29 -7.23
N GLN A 184 -39.67 -29.99 -7.66
CA GLN A 184 -39.78 -31.26 -8.40
C GLN A 184 -40.44 -32.36 -7.55
N ALA A 185 -40.06 -32.51 -6.28
CA ALA A 185 -40.66 -33.51 -5.38
C ALA A 185 -42.18 -33.30 -5.19
N ARG A 186 -42.62 -32.04 -5.05
CA ARG A 186 -44.06 -31.71 -4.95
C ARG A 186 -44.84 -31.99 -6.24
N ILE A 187 -44.24 -31.77 -7.41
CA ILE A 187 -44.88 -32.09 -8.71
C ILE A 187 -45.06 -33.61 -8.85
N TYR A 188 -44.08 -34.40 -8.42
CA TYR A 188 -44.16 -35.85 -8.46
C TYR A 188 -45.23 -36.42 -7.52
N GLN A 189 -45.38 -35.85 -6.32
CA GLN A 189 -46.44 -36.27 -5.37
C GLN A 189 -47.86 -35.92 -5.82
N LYS A 190 -48.04 -34.90 -6.67
CA LYS A 190 -49.36 -34.48 -7.18
C LYS A 190 -49.83 -35.27 -8.42
N LYS A 191 -48.98 -36.13 -8.97
CA LYS A 191 -49.26 -36.97 -10.16
C LYS A 191 -49.55 -38.44 -9.81
N LYS A 192 -49.53 -38.80 -8.54
CA LYS A 192 -50.06 -40.07 -8.01
C LYS A 192 -51.44 -39.81 -7.43
#